data_AF-A0A964UZI0-F1
#
_entry.id   AF-A0A964UZI0-F1
#
_cell.length_a   1.000
_cell.length_b   1.000
_cell.length_c   1.000
_cell.angle_alpha   90.00
_cell.angle_beta   90.00
_cell.angle_gamma   90.00
#
_symmetry.space_group_name_H-M   'P 1'
#
loop_
_entity.id
_entity.type
_entity.pdbx_description
1 polymer ?
#
loop_
_entity_poly.entity_id
_entity_poly.type
_entity_poly.pdbx_seq_one_letter_code
_entity_poly.pdbx_strand_id
1 'polypeptide(L)' 'QREELHFNAKQGYSVKQKAIHLMLTGTYKEEYNDGYIGWHVERGAPPKPLGGRILKIETKEVNNSFIKNIDSFKFPL' A
#
# COMPACT_ATOMS: atom_id res chain seq x y z
N GLN A 1 -5.67 -3.20 -12.89
CA GLN A 1 -5.99 -2.11 -13.84
C GLN A 1 -6.11 -0.82 -13.03
N ARG A 2 -5.33 0.22 -13.38
CA ARG A 2 -5.24 1.51 -12.65
C ARG A 2 -6.24 2.57 -13.14
N GLU A 3 -6.92 2.27 -14.23
CA GLU A 3 -7.82 3.18 -14.94
C GLU A 3 -9.17 2.51 -15.15
N GLU A 4 -10.22 3.32 -15.13
CA GLU A 4 -11.60 2.91 -15.36
C GLU A 4 -12.22 3.79 -16.45
N LEU A 5 -12.89 3.17 -17.42
CA LEU A 5 -13.59 3.86 -18.49
C LEU A 5 -15.02 4.21 -18.01
N HIS A 6 -15.34 5.49 -17.96
CA HIS A 6 -16.64 6.00 -17.55
C HIS A 6 -17.37 6.57 -18.77
N PHE A 7 -18.60 6.10 -19.02
CA PHE A 7 -19.46 6.66 -20.06
C PHE A 7 -20.47 7.65 -19.44
N ASN A 8 -20.61 8.82 -20.07
CA ASN A 8 -21.64 9.80 -19.77
C ASN A 8 -22.34 10.21 -21.08
N ALA A 9 -23.68 10.13 -21.12
CA ALA A 9 -24.44 10.42 -22.34
C ALA A 9 -24.25 11.84 -22.90
N LYS A 10 -23.88 12.82 -22.06
CA LYS A 10 -23.63 14.22 -22.46
C LYS A 10 -22.17 14.49 -22.80
N GLN A 11 -21.24 13.75 -22.21
CA GLN A 11 -19.79 14.05 -22.25
C GLN A 11 -18.97 12.98 -22.99
N GLY A 12 -19.56 11.84 -23.33
CA GLY A 12 -18.90 10.71 -23.99
C GLY A 12 -18.13 9.81 -23.03
N TYR A 13 -17.06 9.18 -23.54
CA TYR A 13 -16.17 8.34 -22.74
C TYR A 13 -15.10 9.19 -22.05
N SER A 14 -14.83 8.87 -20.79
CA SER A 14 -13.79 9.50 -19.99
C SER A 14 -12.98 8.43 -19.28
N VAL A 15 -11.68 8.66 -19.10
CA VAL A 15 -10.80 7.79 -18.33
C VAL A 15 -10.64 8.38 -16.94
N LYS A 16 -10.96 7.60 -15.90
CA LYS A 16 -10.71 7.98 -14.51
C LYS A 16 -9.60 7.13 -13.94
N GLN A 17 -8.70 7.77 -13.19
CA GLN A 17 -7.71 7.04 -12.41
C GLN A 17 -8.33 6.49 -11.13
N LYS A 18 -8.08 5.21 -10.88
CA LYS A 18 -8.48 4.53 -9.66
C LYS A 18 -7.43 4.79 -8.58
N ALA A 19 -7.87 5.32 -7.44
CA ALA A 19 -7.03 5.40 -6.25
C ALA A 19 -6.66 4.00 -5.78
N ILE A 20 -5.35 3.73 -5.61
CA ILE A 20 -4.83 2.48 -5.08
C ILE A 20 -4.21 2.77 -3.73
N HIS A 21 -4.74 2.13 -2.68
CA HIS A 21 -4.13 2.14 -1.38
C HIS A 21 -2.91 1.21 -1.37
N LEU A 22 -1.70 1.76 -1.19
CA LEU A 22 -0.46 0.99 -1.15
C LEU A 22 0.14 1.04 0.27
N MET A 23 0.36 -0.14 0.85
CA MET A 23 1.01 -0.28 2.16
C MET A 23 2.47 -0.68 1.96
N LEU A 24 3.39 0.25 2.20
CA LEU A 24 4.83 -0.04 2.19
C LEU A 24 5.24 -0.57 3.57
N THR A 25 5.59 -1.85 3.64
CA THR A 25 6.17 -2.47 4.84
C THR A 25 7.68 -2.52 4.72
N GLY A 26 8.39 -2.28 5.81
CA GLY A 26 9.83 -2.54 5.84
C GLY A 26 10.06 -4.03 5.63
N THR A 27 10.91 -4.39 4.66
CA THR A 27 11.40 -5.75 4.51
C THR A 27 12.84 -5.82 4.99
N TYR A 28 13.27 -7.01 5.39
CA TYR A 28 14.70 -7.25 5.54
C TYR A 28 15.34 -7.12 4.16
N LYS A 29 16.44 -6.37 4.04
CA LYS A 29 17.18 -6.37 2.78
C LYS A 29 17.78 -7.76 2.59
N GLU A 30 17.66 -8.32 1.39
CA GLU A 30 18.17 -9.66 1.10
C GLU A 30 19.68 -9.78 1.36
N GLU A 31 20.42 -8.66 1.31
CA GLU A 31 21.85 -8.54 1.66
C GLU A 31 22.21 -9.10 3.06
N TYR A 32 21.26 -9.10 4.00
CA TYR A 32 21.50 -9.58 5.36
C TYR A 32 21.16 -11.07 5.57
N ASN A 33 20.73 -11.81 4.55
CA ASN A 33 20.45 -13.25 4.71
C ASN A 33 21.72 -14.03 5.08
N ASP A 34 22.74 -13.95 4.23
CA ASP A 34 24.04 -14.63 4.45
C ASP A 34 25.12 -13.67 4.97
N GLY A 35 24.78 -12.38 5.08
CA GLY A 35 25.69 -11.33 5.53
C GLY A 35 26.92 -11.13 4.64
N TYR A 36 26.91 -11.70 3.43
CA TYR A 36 28.02 -11.62 2.49
C TYR A 36 27.70 -10.58 1.42
N ILE A 37 28.56 -9.56 1.33
CA ILE A 37 28.59 -8.45 0.36
C ILE A 37 27.33 -7.56 0.30
N GLY A 38 27.53 -6.25 0.16
CA GLY A 38 26.42 -5.28 0.06
C GLY A 38 26.68 -3.96 0.78
N TRP A 39 26.10 -2.88 0.27
CA TRP A 39 26.37 -1.50 0.71
C TRP A 39 26.13 -1.28 2.22
N HIS A 40 25.16 -1.99 2.80
CA HIS A 40 24.87 -1.86 4.23
C HIS A 40 25.75 -2.76 5.10
N VAL A 41 26.09 -3.96 4.62
CA VAL A 41 26.98 -4.91 5.30
C VAL A 41 28.40 -4.35 5.39
N GLU A 42 28.93 -3.83 4.28
CA GLU A 42 30.30 -3.26 4.20
C GLU A 42 30.50 -2.02 5.08
N ARG A 43 29.41 -1.31 5.38
CA ARG A 43 29.42 -0.09 6.21
C ARG A 43 28.96 -0.31 7.63
N GLY A 44 28.63 -1.54 8.01
CA GLY A 44 28.10 -1.87 9.34
C GLY A 44 26.83 -1.07 9.67
N ALA A 45 26.02 -0.73 8.67
CA ALA A 45 24.79 0.02 8.90
C ALA A 45 23.81 -0.87 9.70
N PRO A 46 23.11 -0.32 10.71
CA PRO A 46 22.17 -1.13 11.48
C PRO A 46 21.00 -1.59 10.59
N PRO A 47 20.45 -2.79 10.83
CA PRO A 47 19.23 -3.23 10.18
C PRO A 47 18.13 -2.17 10.33
N LYS A 48 17.43 -1.86 9.23
CA LYS A 48 16.30 -0.94 9.32
C LYS A 48 15.26 -1.56 10.25
N PRO A 49 14.68 -0.79 11.20
CA PRO A 49 13.64 -1.34 12.06
C PRO A 49 12.50 -1.83 11.18
N LEU A 50 12.17 -3.11 11.32
CA LEU A 50 11.01 -3.72 10.69
C LEU A 50 9.77 -3.19 11.42
N GLY A 51 9.34 -1.98 11.03
CA GLY A 51 8.07 -1.43 11.48
C GLY A 51 6.91 -2.23 10.87
N GLY A 52 5.81 -2.31 11.60
CA GLY A 52 4.52 -2.79 11.08
C GLY A 52 3.65 -1.63 10.58
N ARG A 53 2.76 -1.94 9.63
CA ARG A 53 1.59 -1.10 9.35
C ARG A 53 0.34 -1.93 9.65
N ILE A 54 -0.66 -1.28 10.23
CA ILE A 54 -1.96 -1.90 10.49
C ILE A 54 -2.87 -1.53 9.32
N LEU A 55 -3.42 -2.55 8.67
CA LEU A 55 -4.45 -2.41 7.64
C LEU A 55 -5.82 -2.46 8.31
N LYS A 56 -6.63 -1.42 8.10
CA LYS A 56 -8.00 -1.33 8.60
C LYS A 56 -8.96 -1.39 7.43
N ILE A 57 -9.80 -2.43 7.40
CA ILE A 57 -10.84 -2.61 6.39
C ILE A 57 -12.18 -2.51 7.11
N GLU A 58 -13.01 -1.57 6.67
CA GLU A 58 -14.35 -1.38 7.20
C GLU A 58 -15.36 -1.48 6.05
N THR A 59 -16.52 -2.07 6.32
CA THR A 59 -17.64 -2.08 5.39
C THR A 59 -18.91 -1.75 6.16
N LYS A 60 -19.69 -0.81 5.62
CA LYS A 60 -20.99 -0.41 6.17
C LYS A 60 -22.04 -0.55 5.09
N GLU A 61 -23.17 -1.15 5.45
CA GLU A 61 -24.34 -1.19 4.58
C GLU A 61 -25.19 0.05 4.83
N VAL A 62 -25.52 0.79 3.77
CA VAL A 62 -26.36 1.98 3.81
C VAL A 62 -27.30 1.93 2.62
N ASN A 63 -28.62 1.97 2.84
CA ASN A 63 -29.64 1.99 1.79
C ASN A 63 -29.39 0.92 0.70
N ASN A 64 -29.20 -0.34 1.11
CA ASN A 64 -28.98 -1.47 0.21
C ASN A 64 -27.70 -1.37 -0.65
N SER A 65 -26.77 -0.48 -0.26
CA SER A 65 -25.45 -0.27 -0.87
C SER A 65 -24.33 -0.49 0.15
N PHE A 66 -23.22 -1.09 -0.28
CA PHE A 66 -22.05 -1.31 0.59
C PHE A 66 -21.02 -0.20 0.41
N ILE A 67 -20.76 0.55 1.48
CA ILE A 67 -19.68 1.53 1.56
C ILE A 67 -18.46 0.83 2.16
N LYS A 68 -17.36 0.78 1.42
CA LYS A 68 -16.09 0.19 1.85
C LYS A 68 -15.09 1.29 2.16
N ASN A 69 -14.43 1.20 3.30
CA ASN A 69 -13.34 2.09 3.70
C ASN A 69 -12.08 1.25 3.95
N ILE A 70 -10.96 1.64 3.36
CA ILE A 70 -9.67 0.96 3.51
C ILE A 70 -8.64 2.01 3.91
N ASP A 71 -8.07 1.84 5.10
CA ASP A 71 -7.06 2.73 5.65
C ASP A 71 -5.86 1.93 6.16
N SER A 72 -4.71 2.58 6.31
CA SER A 72 -3.56 2.00 7.00
C SER A 72 -2.78 3.04 7.77
N PHE A 73 -2.33 2.65 8.97
CA PHE A 73 -1.54 3.51 9.84
C PHE A 73 -0.30 2.77 10.34
N LYS A 74 0.71 3.54 10.75
CA LYS A 74 1.92 2.99 11.35
C LYS A 74 1.56 2.29 12.66
N PHE A 75 2.15 1.13 12.92
CA PHE A 75 2.01 0.48 14.22
C PHE A 75 2.48 1.46 15.33
N PRO A 76 1.69 1.71 16.38
CA PRO A 76 2.10 2.56 17.48
C PRO A 76 3.28 1.87 18.19
N LEU A 77 4.44 2.53 18.19
CA LEU A 77 5.62 2.13 18.95
C LEU A 77 5.58 2.75 20.34
#